data_AF-A0A8T7F366-F1
#
_entry.id   AF-A0A8T7F366-F1
#
_cell.length_a   1.000
_cell.length_b   1.000
_cell.length_c   1.000
_cell.angle_alpha   90.00
_cell.angle_beta   90.00
_cell.angle_gamma   90.00
#
_symmetry.space_group_name_H-M   'P 1'
#
loop_
_entity.id
_entity.type
_entity.pdbx_description
1 polymer ?
#
loop_
_entity_poly.entity_id
_entity_poly.type
_entity_poly.pdbx_seq_one_letter_code
_entity_poly.pdbx_strand_id
1 'polypeptide(L)'
;MQNPSDVLMKILMQWPNDKISVETFLKTYSGYLTEEFDRASLVQPIRSKNLKLSQPLVTEGVAKIFVYVPDPFLAVLLKDNENGFRLHIFTFQCTNCFGTGISGSEVCDVCGGSGWGTL
;
A
#
# COMPACT_ATOMS: atom_id res chain seq x y z
N MET A 1 -1.76 8.00 20.10
CA MET A 1 -1.60 6.81 19.22
C MET A 1 -1.85 7.28 17.80
N GLN A 2 -0.96 6.96 16.85
CA GLN A 2 -1.07 7.48 15.48
C GLN A 2 -2.21 6.78 14.72
N ASN A 3 -3.04 7.53 13.99
CA ASN A 3 -4.10 6.96 13.16
C ASN A 3 -3.49 6.38 11.88
N PRO A 4 -3.75 5.10 11.53
CA PRO A 4 -3.17 4.48 10.34
C PRO A 4 -3.57 5.18 9.03
N SER A 5 -4.78 5.75 8.96
CA SER A 5 -5.23 6.51 7.79
C SER A 5 -4.43 7.80 7.60
N ASP A 6 -4.06 8.49 8.68
CA ASP A 6 -3.27 9.72 8.62
C ASP A 6 -1.83 9.43 8.17
N VAL A 7 -1.25 8.33 8.66
CA VAL A 7 0.05 7.84 8.19
C VAL A 7 0.01 7.53 6.70
N LEU A 8 -0.98 6.76 6.27
CA LEU A 8 -1.14 6.37 4.88
C LEU A 8 -1.34 7.61 3.98
N MET A 9 -2.19 8.56 4.37
CA MET A 9 -2.35 9.81 3.62
C MET A 9 -1.03 10.58 3.50
N LYS A 10 -0.25 10.69 4.58
CA LYS A 10 1.04 11.38 4.55
C LYS A 10 2.01 10.75 3.55
N ILE A 11 2.00 9.43 3.44
CA ILE A 11 2.80 8.68 2.47
C ILE A 11 2.28 8.93 1.04
N LEU A 12 0.98 8.71 0.80
CA LEU A 12 0.38 8.79 -0.53
C LEU A 12 0.42 10.20 -1.13
N MET A 13 0.37 11.25 -0.30
CA MET A 13 0.47 12.64 -0.75
C MET A 13 1.86 13.01 -1.31
N GLN A 14 2.89 12.24 -0.98
CA GLN A 14 4.25 12.42 -1.49
C GLN A 14 4.74 11.19 -2.26
N TRP A 15 3.81 10.34 -2.72
CA TRP A 15 4.15 9.15 -3.48
C TRP A 15 5.04 9.51 -4.68
N PRO A 16 6.05 8.67 -5.02
CA PRO A 16 6.95 8.94 -6.12
C PRO A 16 6.21 9.30 -7.41
N ASN A 17 6.73 10.32 -8.10
CA ASN A 17 6.20 10.87 -9.34
C ASN A 17 7.29 11.68 -10.06
N ASP A 18 6.96 12.34 -11.16
CA ASP A 18 7.91 13.15 -11.96
C ASP A 18 8.70 14.21 -11.16
N LYS A 19 8.19 14.64 -10.00
CA LYS A 19 8.83 15.63 -9.11
C LYS A 19 9.53 15.02 -7.90
N ILE A 20 9.18 13.79 -7.52
CA ILE A 20 9.70 13.12 -6.33
C ILE A 20 10.26 11.77 -6.75
N SER A 21 11.59 11.65 -6.77
CA SER A 21 12.24 10.37 -7.09
C SER A 21 11.97 9.32 -6.01
N VAL A 22 12.00 8.04 -6.42
CA VAL A 22 11.87 6.89 -5.51
C VAL A 22 12.90 6.97 -4.38
N GLU A 23 14.14 7.34 -4.66
CA GLU A 23 15.21 7.48 -3.67
C GLU A 23 14.92 8.57 -2.63
N THR A 24 14.44 9.73 -3.10
CA THR A 24 14.08 10.86 -2.23
C THR A 24 12.93 10.47 -1.30
N PHE A 25 11.92 9.78 -1.85
CA PHE A 25 10.80 9.26 -1.09
C PHE A 25 11.26 8.25 -0.03
N LEU A 26 12.02 7.23 -0.41
CA LEU A 26 12.51 6.19 0.51
C LEU A 26 13.33 6.78 1.66
N LYS A 27 14.19 7.77 1.38
CA LYS A 27 14.95 8.48 2.40
C LYS A 27 14.04 9.23 3.37
N THR A 28 13.10 10.00 2.83
CA THR A 28 12.19 10.87 3.61
C THR A 28 11.19 10.08 4.45
N TYR A 29 10.74 8.94 3.92
CA TYR A 29 9.69 8.10 4.51
C TYR A 29 10.19 6.80 5.12
N SER A 30 11.50 6.61 5.25
CA SER A 30 12.12 5.41 5.84
C SER A 30 11.50 4.99 7.19
N GLY A 31 11.20 5.95 8.07
CA GLY A 31 10.54 5.69 9.36
C GLY A 31 9.06 5.30 9.26
N TYR A 32 8.43 5.48 8.11
CA TYR A 32 7.03 5.14 7.82
C TYR A 32 6.87 3.86 7.00
N LEU A 33 7.95 3.26 6.52
CA LEU A 33 7.96 2.03 5.74
C LEU A 33 8.60 0.92 6.58
N THR A 34 8.09 -0.31 6.54
CA THR A 34 8.78 -1.45 7.18
C THR A 34 10.03 -1.82 6.38
N GLU A 35 10.97 -2.53 7.01
CA GLU A 35 12.17 -3.05 6.31
C GLU A 35 11.81 -4.00 5.15
N GLU A 36 10.70 -4.71 5.28
CA GLU A 36 10.15 -5.66 4.31
C GLU A 36 9.29 -5.00 3.22
N PHE A 37 9.15 -3.67 3.21
CA PHE A 37 8.32 -2.99 2.22
C PHE A 37 8.91 -3.14 0.81
N ASP A 38 8.15 -3.75 -0.10
CA ASP A 38 8.57 -3.99 -1.47
C ASP A 38 8.67 -2.66 -2.26
N ARG A 39 9.89 -2.28 -2.63
CA ARG A 39 10.17 -1.07 -3.40
C ARG A 39 9.59 -1.13 -4.81
N ALA A 40 9.33 -2.30 -5.37
CA ALA A 40 8.73 -2.44 -6.69
C ALA A 40 7.29 -1.87 -6.73
N SER A 41 6.60 -1.83 -5.58
CA SER A 41 5.28 -1.18 -5.46
C SER A 41 5.31 0.33 -5.78
N LEU A 42 6.48 0.98 -5.71
CA LEU A 42 6.64 2.41 -5.98
C LEU A 42 6.67 2.77 -7.46
N VAL A 43 6.76 1.78 -8.35
CA VAL A 43 6.82 1.99 -9.81
C VAL A 43 5.49 2.54 -10.35
N GLN A 44 4.37 2.20 -9.70
CA GLN A 44 3.06 2.70 -10.12
C GLN A 44 2.77 4.06 -9.49
N PRO A 45 2.62 5.13 -10.29
CA PRO A 45 2.32 6.46 -9.77
C PRO A 45 0.87 6.53 -9.29
N ILE A 46 0.67 7.06 -8.09
CA ILE A 46 -0.66 7.28 -7.52
C ILE A 46 -1.10 8.71 -7.82
N ARG A 47 -2.14 8.85 -8.65
CA ARG A 47 -2.71 10.17 -8.98
C ARG A 47 -3.62 10.64 -7.83
N SER A 48 -3.10 11.53 -6.99
CA SER A 48 -3.75 12.02 -5.77
C SER A 48 -5.09 12.75 -5.95
N LYS A 49 -5.43 13.23 -7.17
CA LYS A 49 -6.61 14.08 -7.40
C LYS A 49 -7.97 13.44 -7.04
N ASN A 50 -8.07 12.10 -6.99
CA ASN A 50 -9.31 11.37 -6.68
C ASN A 50 -9.12 10.32 -5.57
N LEU A 51 -8.08 10.46 -4.75
CA LEU A 51 -7.75 9.48 -3.74
C LEU A 51 -8.79 9.47 -2.61
N LYS A 52 -9.37 8.30 -2.34
CA LYS A 52 -10.22 8.04 -1.17
C LYS A 52 -9.69 6.84 -0.41
N LEU A 53 -9.86 6.85 0.92
CA LEU A 53 -9.51 5.72 1.77
C LEU A 53 -10.79 5.09 2.34
N SER A 54 -10.80 3.77 2.50
CA SER A 54 -11.80 3.12 3.34
C SER A 54 -11.56 3.46 4.82
N GLN A 55 -12.55 3.14 5.66
CA GLN A 55 -12.27 3.02 7.08
C GLN A 55 -11.21 1.92 7.30
N PRO A 56 -10.26 2.12 8.23
CA PRO A 56 -9.24 1.12 8.51
C PRO A 56 -9.86 -0.06 9.26
N LEU A 57 -9.63 -1.27 8.75
CA LEU A 57 -9.88 -2.50 9.49
C LEU A 57 -8.65 -2.78 10.35
N VAL A 58 -8.75 -2.58 11.66
CA VAL A 58 -7.63 -2.70 12.60
C VAL A 58 -7.80 -3.95 13.46
N THR A 59 -6.80 -4.83 13.45
CA THR A 59 -6.76 -6.08 14.24
C THR A 59 -5.35 -6.32 14.74
N GLU A 60 -5.14 -6.48 16.05
CA GLU A 60 -3.87 -6.94 16.64
C GLU A 60 -2.61 -6.22 16.12
N GLY A 61 -2.68 -4.88 15.96
CA GLY A 61 -1.55 -4.09 15.46
C GLY A 61 -1.41 -4.10 13.93
N VAL A 62 -2.28 -4.77 13.20
CA VAL A 62 -2.38 -4.67 11.73
C VAL A 62 -3.52 -3.73 11.38
N ALA A 63 -3.31 -2.82 10.43
CA ALA A 63 -4.35 -2.00 9.84
C ALA A 63 -4.41 -2.22 8.34
N LYS A 64 -5.57 -2.62 7.83
CA LYS A 64 -5.85 -2.80 6.39
C LYS A 64 -6.74 -1.65 5.90
N ILE A 65 -6.32 -0.98 4.83
CA ILE A 65 -7.01 0.17 4.25
C ILE A 65 -7.09 0.00 2.73
N PHE A 66 -8.30 0.07 2.16
CA PHE A 66 -8.46 0.18 0.72
C PHE A 66 -8.20 1.62 0.28
N VAL A 67 -7.37 1.77 -0.74
CA VAL A 67 -7.09 3.03 -1.40
C VAL A 67 -7.80 3.02 -2.75
N TYR A 68 -8.83 3.85 -2.86
CA TYR A 68 -9.58 4.05 -4.09
C TYR A 68 -8.90 5.16 -4.90
N VAL A 69 -8.08 4.75 -5.84
CA VAL A 69 -7.72 5.54 -7.02
C VAL A 69 -8.39 4.86 -8.24
N PRO A 70 -8.23 5.32 -9.50
CA PRO A 70 -8.89 4.67 -10.65
C PRO A 70 -8.71 3.13 -10.68
N ASP A 71 -7.59 2.66 -10.16
CA ASP A 71 -7.25 1.28 -9.89
C ASP A 71 -7.13 1.08 -8.36
N PRO A 72 -7.89 0.20 -7.69
CA PRO A 72 -7.84 0.13 -6.22
C PRO A 72 -6.57 -0.56 -5.73
N PHE A 73 -6.10 -0.15 -4.55
CA PHE A 73 -4.97 -0.77 -3.85
C PHE A 73 -5.35 -1.17 -2.44
N LEU A 74 -4.69 -2.19 -1.91
CA LEU A 74 -4.71 -2.55 -0.50
C LEU A 74 -3.42 -2.06 0.14
N ALA A 75 -3.56 -1.20 1.14
CA ALA A 75 -2.49 -0.83 2.05
C ALA A 75 -2.61 -1.67 3.33
N VAL A 76 -1.51 -2.31 3.73
CA VAL A 76 -1.37 -2.99 5.02
C VAL A 76 -0.30 -2.26 5.83
N LEU A 77 -0.68 -1.79 7.01
CA LEU A 77 0.22 -1.14 7.95
C LEU A 77 0.40 -2.03 9.18
N LEU A 78 1.64 -2.18 9.65
CA LEU A 78 1.98 -2.88 10.87
C LEU A 78 2.32 -1.87 11.96
N LYS A 79 1.83 -2.10 13.16
CA LYS A 79 2.12 -1.29 14.34
C LYS A 79 3.45 -1.74 14.92
N ASP A 80 4.42 -0.87 14.83
CA ASP A 80 5.69 -0.94 15.53
C ASP A 80 5.51 -0.33 16.93
N ASN A 81 6.08 -0.99 17.94
CA ASN A 81 5.98 -0.57 19.35
C ASN A 81 6.63 0.80 19.58
N GLU A 82 7.66 1.14 18.80
CA GLU A 82 8.43 2.38 18.96
C GLU A 82 7.97 3.48 17.99
N ASN A 83 7.61 3.10 16.76
CA ASN A 83 7.42 4.04 15.65
C ASN A 83 5.97 4.21 15.20
N GLY A 84 5.01 3.52 15.82
CA GLY A 84 3.60 3.57 15.40
C GLY A 84 3.34 2.73 14.15
N PHE A 85 2.32 3.09 13.37
CA PHE A 85 1.99 2.32 12.16
C PHE A 85 2.98 2.62 11.04
N ARG A 86 3.49 1.57 10.38
CA ARG A 86 4.38 1.64 9.23
C ARG A 86 3.78 0.85 8.08
N LEU A 87 3.87 1.38 6.87
CA LEU A 87 3.39 0.72 5.66
C LEU A 87 4.26 -0.49 5.35
N HIS A 88 3.62 -1.65 5.27
CA HIS A 88 4.26 -2.94 5.04
C HIS A 88 3.97 -3.47 3.63
N ILE A 89 2.70 -3.43 3.21
CA ILE A 89 2.29 -3.82 1.87
C ILE A 89 1.51 -2.68 1.23
N PHE A 90 1.79 -2.42 -0.03
CA PHE A 90 0.95 -1.58 -0.88
C PHE A 90 0.80 -2.25 -2.24
N THR A 91 -0.35 -2.88 -2.48
CA THR A 91 -0.53 -3.75 -3.63
C THR A 91 -1.81 -3.45 -4.39
N PHE A 92 -1.75 -3.57 -5.71
CA PHE A 92 -2.92 -3.42 -6.56
C PHE A 92 -3.96 -4.50 -6.23
N GLN A 93 -5.22 -4.12 -6.25
CA GLN A 93 -6.37 -4.99 -6.05
C GLN A 93 -7.22 -4.90 -7.30
N CYS A 94 -7.08 -5.89 -8.19
CA CYS A 94 -7.94 -5.96 -9.35
C CYS A 94 -9.40 -6.05 -8.90
N THR A 95 -10.27 -5.17 -9.38
CA THR A 95 -11.71 -5.17 -9.06
C THR A 95 -12.44 -6.39 -9.60
N ASN A 96 -11.88 -7.07 -10.60
CA ASN A 96 -12.49 -8.26 -11.20
C ASN A 96 -12.12 -9.54 -10.43
N CYS A 97 -10.87 -9.67 -9.95
CA CYS A 97 -10.44 -10.86 -9.21
C CYS A 97 -10.26 -10.62 -7.70
N PHE A 98 -10.38 -9.39 -7.19
CA PHE A 98 -10.16 -9.01 -5.79
C PHE A 98 -8.82 -9.50 -5.20
N GLY A 99 -7.80 -9.71 -6.04
CA GLY A 99 -6.57 -10.38 -5.64
C GLY A 99 -6.72 -11.89 -5.38
N THR A 100 -7.93 -12.43 -5.38
CA THR A 100 -8.24 -13.86 -5.44
C THR A 100 -8.12 -14.35 -6.87
N GLY A 101 -6.95 -14.85 -7.22
CA GLY A 101 -6.75 -15.61 -8.43
C GLY A 101 -5.50 -16.47 -8.44
N ILE A 102 -4.79 -16.61 -7.32
CA ILE A 102 -3.43 -17.17 -7.33
C ILE A 102 -3.19 -17.99 -6.06
N SER A 103 -3.26 -19.29 -6.25
CA SER A 103 -2.51 -20.22 -5.41
C SER A 103 -1.15 -20.42 -6.11
N GLY A 104 -0.06 -19.85 -5.59
CA GLY A 104 1.28 -20.00 -6.18
C GLY A 104 1.74 -18.81 -7.04
N SER A 105 2.25 -19.07 -8.25
CA SER A 105 2.88 -18.08 -9.15
C SER A 105 2.02 -17.69 -10.35
N GLU A 106 0.74 -18.05 -10.35
CA GLU A 106 -0.17 -17.73 -11.44
C GLU A 106 -0.37 -16.22 -11.57
N VAL A 107 -0.84 -15.79 -12.73
CA VAL A 107 -1.12 -14.39 -13.04
C VAL A 107 -2.61 -14.31 -13.37
N CYS A 108 -3.32 -13.34 -12.82
CA CYS A 108 -4.74 -13.17 -13.14
C CYS A 108 -4.91 -12.89 -14.64
N ASP A 109 -5.56 -13.78 -15.38
CA ASP A 109 -5.76 -13.67 -16.84
C ASP A 109 -6.58 -12.43 -17.27
N VAL A 110 -7.28 -11.79 -16.31
CA VAL A 110 -8.09 -10.61 -16.57
C VAL A 110 -7.29 -9.31 -16.43
N CYS A 111 -6.33 -9.25 -15.51
CA CYS A 111 -5.60 -8.01 -15.20
C CYS A 111 -4.07 -8.12 -15.25
N GLY A 112 -3.52 -9.31 -15.49
CA GLY A 112 -2.07 -9.54 -15.42
C GLY A 112 -1.48 -9.45 -14.00
N GLY A 113 -2.32 -9.38 -12.96
CA GLY A 113 -1.88 -9.17 -11.57
C GLY A 113 -1.54 -10.47 -10.86
N SER A 114 -0.43 -10.48 -10.09
CA SER A 114 -0.09 -11.58 -9.18
C SER A 114 -0.58 -11.34 -7.74
N GLY A 115 -1.06 -12.36 -7.05
CA GLY A 115 -1.80 -12.28 -5.78
C GLY A 115 -0.98 -12.88 -4.66
N TRP A 116 -0.68 -12.08 -3.63
CA TRP A 116 -0.19 -12.58 -2.36
C TRP A 116 -1.22 -12.20 -1.30
N GLY A 117 -2.22 -13.06 -1.20
CA GLY A 117 -3.29 -12.98 -0.22
C GLY A 117 -3.38 -14.27 0.58
N THR A 118 -2.29 -14.67 1.24
CA THR A 118 -2.22 -15.52 2.44
C THR A 118 -0.77 -15.97 2.68
N LEU A 119 -0.18 -15.52 3.79
CA LEU A 119 0.63 -16.37 4.65
C LEU A 119 0.02 -16.28 6.05
#